data_AF-A0A1Q4DWT6-F1
#
_entry.id   AF-A0A1Q4DWT6-F1
#
_cell.length_a   1.000
_cell.length_b   1.000
_cell.length_c   1.000
_cell.angle_alpha   90.00
_cell.angle_beta   90.00
_cell.angle_gamma   90.00
#
_symmetry.space_group_name_H-M   'P 1'
#
loop_
_entity.id
_entity.type
_entity.pdbx_description
1 polymer ?
#
loop_
_entity_poly.entity_id
_entity_poly.type
_entity_poly.pdbx_seq_one_letter_code
_entity_poly.pdbx_strand_id
1 'polypeptide(L)'
;MSALRIKHTFRLPPDLSAQLADYAARKRVPQALVVETALSSFLSGDSSEHLEGVLSRRLDRLSRQADRLTWHVELGNETLALFVRFWLINNPPLSDTALAAAQAMGRERWERFVETLNRRMEFGPRLRNEISEDVDGTGERGSADAGEPSG
;
A
#
# COMPACT_ATOMS: atom_id res chain seq x y z
N MET A 1 44.42 -13.46 11.17
CA MET A 1 45.61 -12.63 10.85
C MET A 1 45.29 -11.21 11.30
N SER A 2 46.10 -10.61 12.17
CA SER A 2 45.86 -9.22 12.61
C SER A 2 46.09 -8.28 11.44
N ALA A 3 45.06 -7.53 11.04
CA ALA A 3 45.20 -6.50 10.00
C ALA A 3 46.24 -5.45 10.44
N LEU A 4 47.03 -4.95 9.49
CA LEU A 4 47.97 -3.85 9.73
C LEU A 4 47.17 -2.61 10.16
N ARG A 5 47.51 -2.01 11.30
CA ARG A 5 46.88 -0.77 11.82
C ARG A 5 47.92 0.31 12.03
N ILE A 6 47.64 1.52 11.55
CA ILE A 6 48.51 2.70 11.69
C ILE A 6 47.91 3.61 12.76
N LYS A 7 48.72 4.07 13.71
CA LYS A 7 48.29 5.00 14.75
C LYS A 7 48.26 6.42 14.18
N HIS A 8 47.12 7.08 14.32
CA HIS A 8 46.98 8.51 14.05
C HIS A 8 46.62 9.27 15.34
N THR A 9 47.14 10.49 15.51
CA THR A 9 46.86 11.36 16.65
C THR A 9 46.25 12.66 16.15
N PHE A 10 45.03 12.96 16.59
CA PHE A 10 44.29 14.18 16.26
C PHE A 10 43.70 14.79 17.52
N ARG A 11 43.41 16.09 17.49
CA ARG A 11 42.69 16.76 18.58
C ARG A 11 41.22 16.89 18.19
N LEU A 12 40.33 16.52 19.11
CA LEU A 12 38.89 16.72 18.97
C LEU A 12 38.46 17.90 19.86
N PRO A 13 37.48 18.71 19.44
CA PRO A 13 36.78 19.61 20.34
C PRO A 13 36.24 18.86 21.56
N PRO A 14 36.21 19.48 22.75
CA PRO A 14 35.82 18.79 23.98
C PRO A 14 34.41 18.19 23.90
N ASP A 15 33.46 18.92 23.32
CA ASP A 15 32.07 18.45 23.15
C ASP A 15 31.98 17.20 22.26
N LEU A 16 32.74 17.18 21.16
CA LEU A 16 32.78 16.04 20.24
C LEU A 16 33.45 14.82 20.87
N SER A 17 34.51 15.03 21.66
CA SER A 17 35.15 13.96 22.43
C SER A 17 34.18 13.34 23.45
N ALA A 18 33.36 14.17 24.10
CA ALA A 18 32.35 13.70 25.04
C ALA A 18 31.26 12.89 24.31
N GLN A 19 30.74 13.39 23.18
CA GLN A 19 29.75 12.68 22.36
C GLN A 19 30.27 11.32 21.86
N LEU A 20 31.53 11.25 21.42
CA LEU A 20 32.15 10.00 20.99
C LEU A 20 32.24 8.98 22.13
N ALA A 21 32.65 9.43 23.33
CA ALA A 21 32.73 8.58 24.51
C ALA A 21 31.35 8.05 24.92
N ASP A 22 30.36 8.93 24.95
CA ASP A 22 28.97 8.60 25.25
C ASP A 22 28.38 7.59 24.27
N TYR A 23 28.56 7.81 22.97
CA TYR A 23 28.05 6.93 21.93
C TYR A 23 28.70 5.54 22.02
N ALA A 24 30.02 5.49 22.15
CA ALA A 24 30.78 4.25 22.30
C ALA A 24 30.34 3.46 23.55
N ALA A 25 30.12 4.15 24.67
CA ALA A 25 29.62 3.54 25.90
C ALA A 25 28.20 2.97 25.73
N ARG A 26 27.27 3.74 25.16
CA ARG A 26 25.88 3.30 24.90
C ARG A 26 25.83 2.09 23.98
N LYS A 27 26.69 2.04 22.97
CA LYS A 27 26.78 0.93 22.00
C LYS A 27 27.69 -0.21 22.43
N ARG A 28 28.39 -0.08 23.58
CA ARG A 28 29.37 -1.05 24.10
C ARG A 28 30.45 -1.42 23.08
N VAL A 29 30.95 -0.43 22.35
CA VAL A 29 32.01 -0.61 21.34
C VAL A 29 33.20 0.31 21.62
N PRO A 30 34.42 -0.03 21.16
CA PRO A 30 35.57 0.86 21.29
C PRO A 30 35.38 2.16 20.48
N GLN A 31 35.82 3.30 21.01
CA GLN A 31 35.77 4.58 20.28
C GLN A 31 36.50 4.52 18.94
N ALA A 32 37.62 3.78 18.86
CA ALA A 32 38.37 3.59 17.62
C ALA A 32 37.52 2.91 16.53
N LEU A 33 36.63 1.97 16.89
CA LEU A 33 35.73 1.32 15.94
C LEU A 33 34.67 2.31 15.42
N VAL A 34 34.16 3.19 16.29
CA VAL A 34 33.22 4.25 15.90
C VAL A 34 33.88 5.21 14.90
N VAL A 35 35.11 5.64 15.19
CA VAL A 35 35.88 6.54 14.33
C VAL A 35 36.21 5.88 12.99
N GLU A 36 36.64 4.62 13.00
CA GLU A 36 36.91 3.84 11.78
C GLU A 36 35.65 3.72 10.92
N THR A 37 34.52 3.33 11.52
CA THR A 37 33.25 3.19 10.81
C THR A 37 32.78 4.51 10.23
N ALA A 38 32.88 5.61 11.00
CA ALA A 38 32.50 6.93 10.55
C ALA A 38 33.39 7.43 9.40
N LEU A 39 34.72 7.26 9.50
CA LEU A 39 35.67 7.62 8.45
C LEU A 39 35.45 6.80 7.19
N SER A 40 35.26 5.48 7.31
CA SER A 40 34.92 4.63 6.16
C SER A 40 33.61 5.09 5.50
N SER A 41 32.56 5.32 6.28
CA SER A 41 31.27 5.80 5.75
C SER A 41 31.38 7.17 5.08
N PHE A 42 32.19 8.08 5.63
CA PHE A 42 32.39 9.42 5.11
C PHE A 42 33.21 9.42 3.81
N LEU A 43 34.27 8.62 3.76
CA LEU A 43 35.18 8.54 2.61
C LEU A 43 34.61 7.69 1.47
N SER A 44 33.70 6.76 1.75
CA SER A 44 33.07 5.94 0.72
C SER A 44 32.06 6.70 -0.14
N GLY A 45 31.58 7.89 0.26
CA GLY A 45 30.58 8.67 -0.49
C GLY A 45 29.18 8.03 -0.58
N ASP A 46 29.10 6.71 -0.44
CA ASP A 46 27.89 5.91 -0.63
C ASP A 46 26.77 6.23 0.36
N SER A 47 27.07 6.64 1.59
CA SER A 47 26.06 6.66 2.65
C SER A 47 24.95 7.70 2.43
N SER A 48 25.28 8.91 1.97
CA SER A 48 24.29 9.95 1.67
C SER A 48 23.60 9.71 0.33
N GLU A 49 24.37 9.42 -0.73
CA GLU A 49 23.83 9.22 -2.08
C GLU A 49 22.92 7.97 -2.15
N HIS A 50 23.29 6.89 -1.46
CA HIS A 50 22.46 5.69 -1.38
C HIS A 50 21.17 5.95 -0.60
N LEU A 51 21.23 6.68 0.51
CA LEU A 51 20.06 7.02 1.32
C LEU A 51 19.09 7.90 0.53
N GLU A 52 19.60 8.92 -0.16
CA GLU A 52 18.82 9.76 -1.07
C GLU A 52 18.19 8.93 -2.18
N GLY A 53 18.94 8.03 -2.83
CA GLY A 53 18.42 7.16 -3.89
C GLY A 53 17.37 6.16 -3.41
N VAL A 54 17.48 5.63 -2.19
CA VAL A 54 16.46 4.75 -1.59
C VAL A 54 15.21 5.56 -1.21
N LEU A 55 15.38 6.76 -0.66
CA LEU A 55 14.28 7.64 -0.29
C LEU A 55 13.50 8.09 -1.52
N SER A 56 14.17 8.53 -2.58
CA SER A 56 13.53 8.91 -3.86
C SER A 56 12.72 7.76 -4.43
N ARG A 57 13.27 6.54 -4.48
CA ARG A 57 12.53 5.35 -4.94
C ARG A 57 11.30 5.04 -4.09
N ARG A 58 11.39 5.25 -2.76
CA ARG A 58 10.25 5.06 -1.86
C ARG A 58 9.19 6.14 -2.08
N LEU A 59 9.58 7.39 -2.28
CA LEU A 59 8.68 8.50 -2.60
C LEU A 59 7.96 8.28 -3.93
N ASP A 60 8.68 7.86 -4.97
CA ASP A 60 8.08 7.53 -6.27
C ASP A 60 7.02 6.43 -6.14
N ARG A 61 7.32 5.39 -5.33
CA ARG A 61 6.36 4.32 -5.06
C ARG A 61 5.12 4.85 -4.33
N LEU A 62 5.28 5.73 -3.35
CA LEU A 62 4.17 6.35 -2.65
C LEU A 62 3.34 7.25 -3.57
N SER A 63 3.97 8.01 -4.45
CA SER A 63 3.28 8.83 -5.46
C SER A 63 2.41 7.96 -6.35
N ARG A 64 2.96 6.87 -6.90
CA ARG A 64 2.17 5.93 -7.74
C ARG A 64 1.01 5.28 -6.98
N GLN A 65 1.18 5.03 -5.69
CA GLN A 65 0.10 4.52 -4.84
C GLN A 65 -0.98 5.58 -4.61
N ALA A 66 -0.59 6.85 -4.43
CA ALA A 66 -1.52 7.97 -4.31
C ALA A 66 -2.30 8.19 -5.62
N ASP A 67 -1.63 8.18 -6.78
CA ASP A 67 -2.29 8.32 -8.09
C ASP A 67 -3.34 7.22 -8.31
N ARG A 68 -3.00 5.97 -7.94
CA ARG A 68 -3.94 4.85 -8.02
C ARG A 68 -5.12 5.03 -7.07
N LEU A 69 -4.88 5.55 -5.87
CA LEU A 69 -5.95 5.83 -4.91
C LEU A 69 -6.88 6.92 -5.44
N THR A 70 -6.32 8.01 -5.99
CA THR A 70 -7.08 9.08 -6.64
C THR A 70 -7.99 8.51 -7.72
N TRP A 71 -7.45 7.67 -8.61
CA TRP A 71 -8.25 7.02 -9.65
C TRP A 71 -9.38 6.15 -9.08
N HIS A 72 -9.12 5.37 -8.03
CA HIS A 72 -10.17 4.57 -7.38
C HIS A 72 -11.26 5.44 -6.73
N VAL A 73 -10.89 6.60 -6.18
CA VAL A 73 -11.85 7.57 -5.61
C VAL A 73 -12.71 8.18 -6.72
N GLU A 74 -12.10 8.60 -7.83
CA GLU A 74 -12.82 9.12 -8.99
C GLU A 74 -13.80 8.08 -9.57
N LEU A 75 -13.35 6.84 -9.75
CA LEU A 75 -14.20 5.75 -10.19
C LEU A 75 -15.37 5.49 -9.22
N GLY A 76 -15.10 5.53 -7.91
CA GLY A 76 -16.12 5.40 -6.88
C GLY A 76 -17.17 6.52 -6.95
N ASN A 77 -16.72 7.76 -7.15
CA ASN A 77 -17.59 8.92 -7.30
C ASN A 77 -18.48 8.81 -8.56
N GLU A 78 -17.91 8.41 -9.70
CA GLU A 78 -18.66 8.23 -10.94
C GLU A 78 -19.70 7.11 -10.80
N THR A 79 -19.31 5.98 -10.19
CA THR A 79 -20.21 4.86 -9.91
C THR A 79 -21.38 5.30 -9.02
N LEU A 80 -21.11 6.10 -7.98
CA LEU A 80 -22.15 6.64 -7.10
C LEU A 80 -23.07 7.61 -7.85
N ALA A 81 -22.53 8.48 -8.70
CA ALA A 81 -23.33 9.41 -9.51
C ALA A 81 -24.27 8.65 -10.45
N LEU A 82 -23.77 7.61 -11.12
CA LEU A 82 -24.58 6.73 -11.97
C LEU A 82 -25.64 5.98 -11.17
N PHE A 83 -25.30 5.47 -9.98
CA PHE A 83 -26.25 4.81 -9.09
C PHE A 83 -27.37 5.77 -8.65
N VAL A 84 -27.05 6.99 -8.20
CA VAL A 84 -28.04 8.00 -7.80
C VAL A 84 -28.93 8.39 -8.97
N ARG A 85 -28.35 8.61 -10.16
CA ARG A 85 -29.12 8.89 -11.38
C ARG A 85 -30.09 7.75 -11.69
N PHE A 86 -29.59 6.51 -11.69
CA PHE A 86 -30.42 5.33 -11.93
C PHE A 86 -31.52 5.20 -10.86
N TRP A 87 -31.21 5.46 -9.59
CA TRP A 87 -32.16 5.41 -8.50
C TRP A 87 -33.29 6.44 -8.69
N LEU A 88 -32.97 7.69 -9.00
CA LEU A 88 -33.95 8.75 -9.24
C LEU A 88 -34.86 8.47 -10.44
N ILE A 89 -34.33 7.84 -11.50
CA ILE A 89 -35.11 7.47 -12.69
C ILE A 89 -36.10 6.33 -12.36
N ASN A 90 -35.70 5.35 -11.55
CA ASN A 90 -36.46 4.12 -11.34
C ASN A 90 -37.27 4.08 -10.02
N ASN A 91 -37.14 5.08 -9.14
CA ASN A 91 -37.84 5.13 -7.85
C ASN A 91 -38.70 6.40 -7.75
N PRO A 92 -39.92 6.39 -8.33
CA PRO A 92 -40.83 7.53 -8.24
C PRO A 92 -41.25 7.79 -6.78
N PRO A 93 -41.58 9.06 -6.43
CA PRO A 93 -42.03 9.40 -5.08
C PRO A 93 -43.30 8.64 -4.72
N LEU A 94 -43.31 8.06 -3.52
CA LEU A 94 -44.42 7.29 -2.97
C LEU A 94 -45.44 8.18 -2.27
N SER A 95 -46.68 7.72 -2.16
CA SER A 95 -47.68 8.34 -1.27
C SER A 95 -47.27 8.20 0.19
N ASP A 96 -47.74 9.11 1.07
CA ASP A 96 -47.35 9.15 2.49
C ASP A 96 -47.56 7.80 3.22
N THR A 97 -48.63 7.07 2.87
CA THR A 97 -48.94 5.76 3.46
C THR A 97 -48.00 4.65 2.97
N ALA A 98 -47.62 4.65 1.69
CA ALA A 98 -46.66 3.70 1.12
C ALA A 98 -45.22 4.02 1.54
N LEU A 99 -44.91 5.29 1.81
CA LEU A 99 -43.60 5.76 2.24
C LEU A 99 -43.19 5.15 3.58
N ALA A 100 -44.08 5.11 4.57
CA ALA A 100 -43.78 4.55 5.89
C ALA A 100 -43.42 3.05 5.82
N ALA A 101 -44.18 2.28 5.04
CA ALA A 101 -43.91 0.85 4.82
C ALA A 101 -42.59 0.64 4.05
N ALA A 102 -42.35 1.42 2.99
CA ALA A 102 -41.11 1.36 2.21
C ALA A 102 -39.88 1.73 3.05
N GLN A 103 -39.98 2.73 3.92
CA GLN A 103 -38.91 3.10 4.85
C GLN A 103 -38.62 2.00 5.87
N ALA A 104 -39.64 1.35 6.42
CA ALA A 104 -39.46 0.23 7.35
C ALA A 104 -38.73 -0.93 6.67
N MET A 105 -39.16 -1.33 5.47
CA MET A 105 -38.47 -2.36 4.68
C MET A 105 -37.05 -1.93 4.28
N GLY A 106 -36.85 -0.66 3.96
CA GLY A 106 -35.54 -0.11 3.61
C GLY A 106 -34.54 -0.22 4.76
N ARG A 107 -34.96 0.13 6.00
CA ARG A 107 -34.13 -0.01 7.20
C ARG A 107 -33.73 -1.46 7.46
N GLU A 108 -34.69 -2.37 7.39
CA GLU A 108 -34.43 -3.81 7.59
C GLU A 108 -33.45 -4.38 6.53
N ARG A 109 -33.61 -3.97 5.26
CA ARG A 109 -32.69 -4.36 4.18
C ARG A 109 -31.29 -3.78 4.39
N TRP A 110 -31.19 -2.53 4.86
CA TRP A 110 -29.92 -1.88 5.15
C TRP A 110 -29.18 -2.59 6.28
N GLU A 111 -29.85 -2.92 7.38
CA GLU A 111 -29.24 -3.64 8.51
C GLU A 111 -28.69 -5.00 8.07
N ARG A 112 -29.47 -5.78 7.31
CA ARG A 112 -29.01 -7.06 6.75
C ARG A 112 -27.84 -6.89 5.79
N PHE A 113 -27.86 -5.84 4.96
CA PHE A 113 -26.75 -5.55 4.05
C PHE A 113 -25.47 -5.26 4.83
N VAL A 114 -25.53 -4.40 5.86
CA VAL A 114 -24.38 -4.07 6.70
C VAL A 114 -23.83 -5.31 7.41
N GLU A 115 -24.70 -6.16 7.96
CA GLU A 115 -24.28 -7.40 8.61
C GLU A 115 -23.57 -8.33 7.61
N THR A 116 -24.15 -8.51 6.42
CA THR A 116 -23.59 -9.35 5.35
C THR A 116 -22.26 -8.80 4.87
N LEU A 117 -22.16 -7.48 4.69
CA LEU A 117 -20.94 -6.80 4.27
C LEU A 117 -19.85 -6.94 5.32
N ASN A 118 -20.17 -6.75 6.60
CA ASN A 118 -19.18 -6.89 7.67
C ASN A 118 -18.62 -8.32 7.73
N ARG A 119 -19.51 -9.33 7.69
CA ARG A 119 -19.11 -10.74 7.65
C ARG A 119 -18.22 -11.03 6.44
N ARG A 120 -18.55 -10.47 5.27
CA ARG A 120 -17.75 -10.62 4.06
C ARG A 120 -16.39 -9.92 4.18
N MET A 121 -16.31 -8.78 4.85
CA MET A 121 -15.05 -8.06 5.07
C MET A 121 -14.10 -8.78 6.02
N GLU A 122 -14.66 -9.49 7.01
CA GLU A 122 -13.92 -10.29 7.99
C GLU A 122 -13.45 -11.63 7.42
N PHE A 123 -14.31 -12.33 6.66
CA PHE A 123 -14.10 -13.74 6.30
C PHE A 123 -14.21 -14.07 4.80
N GLY A 124 -14.70 -13.15 3.98
CA GLY A 124 -15.01 -13.40 2.58
C GLY A 124 -13.91 -12.97 1.59
N PRO A 125 -13.99 -13.46 0.34
CA PRO A 125 -13.13 -12.98 -0.74
C PRO A 125 -13.34 -11.49 -1.00
N ARG A 126 -12.24 -10.80 -1.34
CA ARG A 126 -12.28 -9.38 -1.70
C ARG A 126 -12.90 -9.26 -3.08
N LEU A 127 -13.84 -8.32 -3.26
CA LEU A 127 -14.53 -8.07 -4.54
C LEU A 127 -13.58 -7.96 -5.74
N ARG A 128 -12.40 -7.35 -5.55
CA ARG A 128 -11.38 -7.23 -6.61
C ARG A 128 -10.88 -8.58 -7.16
N ASN A 129 -10.87 -9.63 -6.34
CA ASN A 129 -10.39 -10.95 -6.76
C ASN A 129 -11.44 -11.64 -7.64
N GLU A 130 -12.71 -11.50 -7.30
CA GLU A 130 -13.82 -12.07 -8.08
C GLU A 130 -13.96 -11.42 -9.45
N ILE A 131 -13.78 -10.09 -9.53
CA ILE A 131 -13.85 -9.37 -10.80
C ILE A 131 -12.67 -9.76 -11.72
N SER A 132 -11.49 -10.04 -11.17
CA SER A 132 -10.33 -10.48 -11.98
C SER A 132 -10.47 -11.91 -12.49
N GLU A 133 -11.04 -12.82 -11.70
CA GLU A 133 -11.27 -14.22 -12.11
C GLU A 133 -12.24 -14.34 -13.30
N ASP A 134 -13.24 -13.44 -13.40
CA ASP A 134 -14.19 -13.43 -14.52
C ASP A 134 -13.60 -12.90 -15.84
N VAL A 135 -12.53 -12.10 -15.80
CA VAL A 135 -11.87 -11.56 -16.99
C VAL A 135 -10.93 -12.58 -17.64
N ASP A 136 -10.26 -13.42 -16.84
CA ASP A 136 -9.35 -14.46 -17.38
C ASP A 136 -10.11 -15.72 -17.88
N GLY A 137 -11.31 -15.98 -17.35
CA GLY A 137 -12.12 -17.18 -17.68
C GLY A 137 -12.83 -17.17 -19.05
N THR A 138 -12.76 -16.07 -19.81
CA THR A 138 -13.40 -15.93 -21.13
C THR A 138 -12.45 -16.12 -22.32
N GLY A 139 -11.14 -16.32 -22.08
CA GLY A 139 -10.12 -16.43 -23.13
C GLY A 139 -9.82 -17.85 -23.67
N GLU A 140 -10.20 -18.93 -22.98
CA GLU A 140 -9.70 -20.28 -23.32
C GLU A 140 -10.74 -21.28 -23.85
N ARG A 141 -12.00 -20.88 -24.08
CA ARG A 141 -13.07 -21.82 -24.50
C ARG A 141 -13.37 -21.89 -26.00
N GLY A 142 -12.45 -21.46 -26.86
CA GLY A 142 -12.66 -21.41 -28.32
C GLY A 142 -11.44 -21.77 -29.15
N SER A 143 -10.83 -22.95 -28.97
CA SER A 143 -9.79 -23.44 -29.91
C SER A 143 -9.61 -24.97 -29.96
N ALA A 144 -10.64 -25.76 -29.62
CA ALA A 144 -10.52 -27.21 -29.74
C ALA A 144 -11.88 -27.87 -29.99
N ASP A 145 -12.41 -27.73 -31.21
CA ASP A 145 -12.97 -28.89 -31.93
C ASP A 145 -13.17 -28.55 -33.41
N ALA A 146 -12.18 -28.91 -34.23
CA ALA A 146 -12.31 -29.02 -35.68
C ALA A 146 -11.60 -30.30 -36.09
N GLY A 147 -12.18 -31.45 -35.71
CA GLY A 147 -11.83 -32.77 -36.22
C GLY A 147 -12.90 -33.26 -37.20
N GLU A 148 -12.51 -33.44 -38.45
CA GLU A 148 -13.30 -33.94 -39.58
C GLU A 148 -14.09 -35.23 -39.28
N PRO A 149 -15.24 -35.46 -39.95
CA PRO A 149 -15.67 -36.80 -40.28
C PRO A 149 -15.31 -37.10 -41.75
N SER A 150 -14.35 -38.01 -41.95
CA SER A 150 -14.24 -38.81 -43.17
C SER A 150 -14.96 -40.14 -42.96
N GLY A 151 -15.95 -40.45 -43.79
CA GLY A 151 -16.69 -41.72 -43.80
C GLY A 151 -18.08 -41.60 -44.37
#